data_AF-A0A315AIY2-F1
#
_entry.id   AF-A0A315AIY2-F1
#
_cell.length_a   1.000
_cell.length_b   1.000
_cell.length_c   1.000
_cell.angle_alpha   90.00
_cell.angle_beta   90.00
_cell.angle_gamma   90.00
#
_symmetry.space_group_name_H-M   'P 1'
#
loop_
_entity.id
_entity.type
_entity.pdbx_description
1 polymer ?
#
loop_
_entity_poly.entity_id
_entity_poly.type
_entity_poly.pdbx_seq_one_letter_code
_entity_poly.pdbx_strand_id
1 'polypeptide(L)'
;MKPTLIRTTFCLFALASAAASGPATAQTRLAEQAMNCSAVLSIFSQAYANEPALGAKFAKAVDIFTEVYLKESAPHTDVQEATKRRTAAVQDFRQTWTTRAPYFIENAVICGAWAEGFLGQGERYQFVPVYPKVVAPHIRSQYQAHADEVLKRWQP
;
A
#
# COMPACT_ATOMS: atom_id res chain seq x y z
N MET A 1 -39.61 -62.06 -14.68
CA MET A 1 -39.37 -60.70 -15.23
C MET A 1 -38.85 -59.83 -14.09
N LYS A 2 -37.63 -59.29 -14.22
CA LYS A 2 -36.90 -58.58 -13.15
C LYS A 2 -37.32 -57.10 -13.12
N PRO A 3 -37.47 -56.47 -11.94
CA PRO A 3 -37.75 -55.04 -11.84
C PRO A 3 -36.49 -54.20 -12.08
N THR A 4 -36.65 -53.14 -12.87
CA THR A 4 -35.61 -52.17 -13.24
C THR A 4 -35.43 -51.15 -12.11
N LEU A 5 -34.23 -51.09 -11.54
CA LEU A 5 -33.81 -50.15 -10.50
C LEU A 5 -33.59 -48.75 -11.09
N ILE A 6 -34.40 -47.78 -10.65
CA ILE A 6 -34.20 -46.35 -10.90
C ILE A 6 -33.05 -45.87 -10.01
N ARG A 7 -31.94 -45.45 -10.61
CA ARG A 7 -30.76 -44.94 -9.89
C ARG A 7 -30.71 -43.41 -10.00
N THR A 8 -31.40 -42.75 -9.08
CA THR A 8 -31.36 -41.30 -8.89
C THR A 8 -29.99 -40.91 -8.31
N THR A 9 -29.14 -40.26 -9.10
CA THR A 9 -27.84 -39.76 -8.63
C THR A 9 -28.01 -38.31 -8.17
N PHE A 10 -28.08 -38.12 -6.86
CA PHE A 10 -28.11 -36.80 -6.21
C PHE A 10 -26.77 -36.08 -6.43
N CYS A 11 -26.82 -34.90 -7.04
CA CYS A 11 -25.70 -33.95 -7.07
C CYS A 11 -25.48 -33.35 -5.67
N LEU A 12 -24.36 -33.69 -5.04
CA LEU A 12 -23.87 -33.02 -3.84
C LEU A 12 -22.75 -32.05 -4.24
N PHE A 13 -23.13 -30.83 -4.61
CA PHE A 13 -22.24 -29.67 -4.61
C PHE A 13 -22.22 -29.11 -3.17
N ALA A 14 -21.24 -29.50 -2.37
CA ALA A 14 -21.00 -28.90 -1.07
C ALA A 14 -19.70 -28.09 -1.14
N LEU A 15 -19.88 -26.77 -1.16
CA LEU A 15 -18.87 -25.75 -0.98
C LEU A 15 -18.03 -26.04 0.29
N ALA A 16 -16.73 -26.16 0.14
CA ALA A 16 -15.79 -26.04 1.24
C ALA A 16 -14.51 -25.33 0.78
N SER A 17 -14.67 -24.10 0.27
CA SER A 17 -13.57 -23.15 0.14
C SER A 17 -13.27 -22.54 1.50
N ALA A 18 -12.83 -23.37 2.45
CA ALA A 18 -12.13 -22.89 3.64
C ALA A 18 -10.72 -22.49 3.21
N ALA A 19 -10.58 -21.30 2.62
CA ALA A 19 -9.29 -20.66 2.49
C ALA A 19 -8.76 -20.45 3.91
N ALA A 20 -7.73 -21.22 4.26
CA ALA A 20 -7.04 -21.12 5.53
C ALA A 20 -6.57 -19.68 5.74
N SER A 21 -7.35 -18.92 6.51
CA SER A 21 -6.87 -17.69 7.12
C SER A 21 -6.00 -18.14 8.28
N GLY A 22 -4.74 -18.46 7.97
CA GLY A 22 -3.73 -18.59 9.02
C GLY A 22 -3.76 -17.35 9.90
N PRO A 23 -3.42 -17.45 11.20
CA PRO A 23 -3.43 -16.29 12.08
C PRO A 23 -2.58 -15.20 11.43
N ALA A 24 -3.19 -14.05 11.18
CA ALA A 24 -2.46 -12.88 10.73
C ALA A 24 -1.43 -12.58 11.81
N THR A 25 -0.16 -12.88 11.54
CA THR A 25 0.94 -12.41 12.37
C THR A 25 0.90 -10.89 12.27
N ALA A 26 0.43 -10.26 13.34
CA ALA A 26 0.29 -8.83 13.42
C ALA A 26 1.65 -8.21 13.14
N GLN A 27 1.74 -7.43 12.06
CA GLN A 27 2.95 -6.70 11.75
C GLN A 27 3.19 -5.66 12.83
N THR A 28 4.44 -5.21 12.97
CA THR A 28 4.69 -4.06 13.83
C THR A 28 3.93 -2.85 13.26
N ARG A 29 3.49 -1.95 14.15
CA ARG A 29 2.83 -0.71 13.71
C ARG A 29 3.69 0.07 12.70
N LEU A 30 5.00 0.05 12.87
CA LEU A 30 5.93 0.73 11.98
C LEU A 30 5.96 0.08 10.59
N ALA A 31 5.96 -1.26 10.50
CA ALA A 31 5.83 -1.97 9.24
C ALA A 31 4.51 -1.64 8.54
N GLU A 32 3.38 -1.65 9.25
CA GLU A 32 2.08 -1.29 8.66
C GLU A 32 2.07 0.14 8.10
N GLN A 33 2.61 1.10 8.86
CA GLN A 33 2.75 2.49 8.44
C GLN A 33 3.65 2.62 7.20
N ALA A 34 4.78 1.92 7.18
CA ALA A 34 5.70 1.92 6.05
C ALA A 34 5.03 1.33 4.80
N MET A 35 4.31 0.22 4.92
CA MET A 35 3.61 -0.39 3.79
C MET A 35 2.51 0.52 3.23
N ASN A 36 1.72 1.16 4.11
CA ASN A 36 0.72 2.15 3.69
C ASN A 36 1.37 3.31 2.92
N CYS A 37 2.47 3.87 3.43
CA CYS A 37 3.15 4.97 2.77
C CYS A 37 3.84 4.56 1.47
N SER A 38 4.36 3.34 1.39
CA SER A 38 4.88 2.78 0.13
C SER A 38 3.78 2.65 -0.91
N ALA A 39 2.57 2.23 -0.52
CA ALA A 39 1.42 2.14 -1.43
C ALA A 39 0.97 3.52 -1.93
N VAL A 40 0.79 4.49 -1.02
CA VAL A 40 0.41 5.87 -1.37
C VAL A 40 1.43 6.50 -2.32
N LEU A 41 2.73 6.33 -2.06
CA LEU A 41 3.77 6.91 -2.91
C LEU A 41 3.99 6.13 -4.21
N SER A 42 3.55 4.87 -4.28
CA SER A 42 3.48 4.14 -5.56
C SER A 42 2.44 4.76 -6.48
N ILE A 43 1.31 5.19 -5.92
CA ILE A 43 0.28 5.91 -6.67
C ILE A 43 0.83 7.23 -7.20
N PHE A 44 1.56 7.99 -6.37
CA PHE A 44 2.24 9.21 -6.80
C PHE A 44 3.26 8.93 -7.91
N SER A 45 4.12 7.93 -7.74
CA SER A 45 5.12 7.55 -8.75
C SER A 45 4.48 7.19 -10.09
N GLN A 46 3.31 6.54 -10.09
CA GLN A 46 2.55 6.23 -11.30
C GLN A 46 1.95 7.49 -11.94
N ALA A 47 1.34 8.36 -11.14
CA ALA A 47 0.70 9.59 -11.62
C ALA A 47 1.72 10.61 -12.19
N TYR A 48 2.95 10.58 -11.70
CA TYR A 48 4.06 11.44 -12.11
C TYR A 48 5.10 10.72 -12.99
N ALA A 49 4.74 9.59 -13.62
CA ALA A 49 5.67 8.81 -14.44
C ALA A 49 6.31 9.61 -15.60
N ASN A 50 5.60 10.64 -16.10
CA ASN A 50 6.07 11.54 -17.16
C ASN A 50 6.81 12.79 -16.65
N GLU A 51 7.02 12.91 -15.34
CA GLU A 51 7.73 14.03 -14.71
C GLU A 51 8.99 13.52 -14.02
N PRO A 52 10.17 13.51 -14.69
CA PRO A 52 11.34 12.76 -14.24
C PRO A 52 11.77 13.06 -12.79
N ALA A 53 11.75 14.33 -12.38
CA ALA A 53 12.16 14.73 -11.04
C ALA A 53 11.20 14.22 -9.95
N LEU A 54 9.89 14.41 -10.14
CA LEU A 54 8.88 13.96 -9.17
C LEU A 54 8.71 12.44 -9.19
N GLY A 55 8.67 11.83 -10.38
CA GLY A 55 8.61 10.38 -10.55
C GLY A 55 9.78 9.69 -9.84
N ALA A 56 11.02 10.16 -10.06
CA ALA A 56 12.20 9.60 -9.38
C ALA A 56 12.16 9.82 -7.86
N LYS A 57 11.73 11.00 -7.39
CA LYS A 57 11.57 11.29 -5.96
C LYS A 57 10.59 10.31 -5.30
N PHE A 58 9.42 10.10 -5.89
CA PHE A 58 8.40 9.22 -5.32
C PHE A 58 8.79 7.75 -5.43
N ALA A 59 9.44 7.33 -6.53
CA ALA A 59 10.01 5.99 -6.64
C ALA A 59 11.05 5.72 -5.53
N LYS A 60 11.99 6.65 -5.30
CA LYS A 60 12.95 6.53 -4.20
C LYS A 60 12.26 6.41 -2.83
N ALA A 61 11.19 7.17 -2.60
CA ALA A 61 10.43 7.08 -1.35
C ALA A 61 9.68 5.74 -1.21
N VAL A 62 9.17 5.17 -2.31
CA VAL A 62 8.58 3.82 -2.34
C VAL A 62 9.61 2.77 -1.92
N ASP A 63 10.84 2.87 -2.42
CA ASP A 63 11.93 1.96 -2.08
C ASP A 63 12.32 2.08 -0.60
N ILE A 64 12.47 3.30 -0.10
CA ILE A 64 12.76 3.57 1.32
C ILE A 64 11.71 2.91 2.22
N PHE A 65 10.42 3.12 1.96
CA PHE A 65 9.38 2.53 2.79
C PHE A 65 9.25 1.02 2.63
N THR A 66 9.58 0.48 1.45
CA THR A 66 9.67 -0.96 1.25
C THR A 66 10.79 -1.55 2.11
N GLU A 67 11.94 -0.88 2.17
CA GLU A 67 13.06 -1.30 3.02
C GLU A 67 12.73 -1.21 4.51
N VAL A 68 12.08 -0.14 4.95
CA VAL A 68 11.60 0.00 6.34
C VAL A 68 10.62 -1.14 6.68
N TYR A 69 9.67 -1.43 5.79
CA TYR A 69 8.76 -2.56 5.98
C TYR A 69 9.53 -3.88 6.18
N LEU A 70 10.48 -4.20 5.29
CA LEU A 70 11.25 -5.45 5.35
C LEU A 70 12.06 -5.58 6.65
N LYS A 71 12.61 -4.47 7.16
CA LYS A 71 13.37 -4.44 8.42
C LYS A 71 12.47 -4.62 9.65
N GLU A 72 11.27 -4.07 9.61
CA GLU A 72 10.35 -4.01 10.75
C GLU A 72 9.30 -5.13 10.74
N SER A 73 9.26 -5.94 9.68
CA SER A 73 8.35 -7.08 9.56
C SER A 73 8.72 -8.24 10.47
N ALA A 74 7.71 -8.74 11.18
CA ALA A 74 7.79 -9.94 12.02
C ALA A 74 6.61 -10.88 11.69
N PRO A 75 6.84 -12.12 11.20
CA PRO A 75 8.13 -12.70 10.85
C PRO A 75 8.79 -11.98 9.68
N HIS A 76 10.09 -12.25 9.49
CA HIS A 76 10.85 -11.71 8.38
C HIS A 76 10.14 -12.02 7.04
N THR A 77 10.05 -11.01 6.19
CA THR A 77 9.32 -11.05 4.92
C THR A 77 10.30 -10.76 3.78
N ASP A 78 10.11 -11.40 2.61
CA ASP A 78 10.93 -11.13 1.44
C ASP A 78 10.36 -9.99 0.56
N VAL A 79 11.18 -9.55 -0.41
CA VAL A 79 10.84 -8.45 -1.32
C VAL A 79 9.62 -8.76 -2.19
N GLN A 80 9.41 -10.04 -2.55
CA GLN A 80 8.30 -10.44 -3.40
C GLN A 80 6.97 -10.32 -2.66
N GLU A 81 6.92 -10.79 -1.42
CA GLU A 81 5.76 -10.66 -0.55
C GLU A 81 5.51 -9.20 -0.17
N ALA A 82 6.55 -8.40 0.09
CA ALA A 82 6.41 -6.95 0.28
C ALA A 82 5.80 -6.27 -0.96
N THR A 83 6.25 -6.64 -2.16
CA THR A 83 5.71 -6.12 -3.43
C THR A 83 4.25 -6.52 -3.63
N LYS A 84 3.90 -7.77 -3.32
CA LYS A 84 2.53 -8.26 -3.37
C LYS A 84 1.63 -7.50 -2.41
N ARG A 85 2.08 -7.26 -1.18
CA ARG A 85 1.34 -6.48 -0.17
C ARG A 85 1.13 -5.03 -0.59
N ARG A 86 2.17 -4.38 -1.11
CA ARG A 86 2.06 -3.03 -1.65
C ARG A 86 1.05 -2.97 -2.80
N THR A 87 1.10 -3.96 -3.69
CA THR A 87 0.14 -4.08 -4.80
C THR A 87 -1.27 -4.24 -4.29
N ALA A 88 -1.50 -5.09 -3.28
CA ALA A 88 -2.82 -5.25 -2.66
C ALA A 88 -3.30 -3.93 -2.02
N ALA A 89 -2.46 -3.24 -1.26
CA ALA A 89 -2.80 -1.95 -0.66
C ALA A 89 -3.13 -0.88 -1.71
N VAL A 90 -2.41 -0.85 -2.84
CA VAL A 90 -2.75 0.03 -3.98
C VAL A 90 -4.13 -0.34 -4.56
N GLN A 91 -4.45 -1.63 -4.67
CA GLN A 91 -5.78 -2.06 -5.13
C GLN A 91 -6.89 -1.64 -4.15
N ASP A 92 -6.65 -1.68 -2.84
CA ASP A 92 -7.61 -1.20 -1.84
C ASP A 92 -7.89 0.30 -2.01
N PHE A 93 -6.86 1.10 -2.33
CA PHE A 93 -7.05 2.51 -2.70
C PHE A 93 -7.88 2.67 -3.98
N ARG A 94 -7.65 1.83 -5.00
CA ARG A 94 -8.47 1.86 -6.23
C ARG A 94 -9.95 1.61 -5.94
N GLN A 95 -10.24 0.59 -5.14
CA GLN A 95 -11.61 0.19 -4.82
C GLN A 95 -12.35 1.25 -3.99
N THR A 96 -11.62 1.99 -3.16
CA THR A 96 -12.21 3.02 -2.27
C THR A 96 -12.08 4.44 -2.81
N TRP A 97 -11.51 4.62 -4.00
CA TRP A 97 -11.08 5.90 -4.55
C TRP A 97 -12.17 6.99 -4.52
N THR A 98 -13.36 6.65 -5.01
CA THR A 98 -14.49 7.58 -5.14
C THR A 98 -15.10 7.99 -3.79
N THR A 99 -14.90 7.19 -2.75
CA THR A 99 -15.52 7.40 -1.43
C THR A 99 -14.54 7.90 -0.37
N ARG A 100 -13.23 7.82 -0.62
CA ARG A 100 -12.17 8.09 0.36
C ARG A 100 -11.13 9.10 -0.11
N ALA A 101 -11.46 9.98 -1.06
CA ALA A 101 -10.53 11.02 -1.52
C ALA A 101 -9.96 11.89 -0.37
N PRO A 102 -10.74 12.37 0.63
CA PRO A 102 -10.17 13.12 1.75
C PRO A 102 -9.19 12.29 2.61
N TYR A 103 -9.48 11.01 2.78
CA TYR A 103 -8.59 10.09 3.51
C TYR A 103 -7.28 9.85 2.75
N PHE A 104 -7.36 9.73 1.42
CA PHE A 104 -6.17 9.63 0.58
C PHE A 104 -5.29 10.89 0.69
N ILE A 105 -5.89 12.08 0.64
CA ILE A 105 -5.15 13.35 0.78
C ILE A 105 -4.41 13.42 2.12
N GLU A 106 -5.06 13.09 3.24
CA GLU A 106 -4.37 13.10 4.55
C GLU A 106 -3.25 12.06 4.64
N ASN A 107 -3.45 10.87 4.07
CA ASN A 107 -2.37 9.88 3.98
C ASN A 107 -1.21 10.38 3.12
N ALA A 108 -1.49 11.01 1.99
CA ALA A 108 -0.47 11.59 1.12
C ALA A 108 0.35 12.66 1.84
N VAL A 109 -0.29 13.51 2.64
CA VAL A 109 0.39 14.53 3.45
C VAL A 109 1.30 13.90 4.50
N ILE A 110 0.81 12.91 5.26
CA ILE A 110 1.60 12.28 6.33
C ILE A 110 2.75 11.47 5.74
N CYS A 111 2.49 10.65 4.72
CA CYS A 111 3.50 9.83 4.07
C CYS A 111 4.52 10.68 3.31
N GLY A 112 4.07 11.78 2.72
CA GLY A 112 4.94 12.79 2.14
C GLY A 112 5.89 13.40 3.15
N ALA A 113 5.35 13.90 4.27
CA ALA A 113 6.17 14.46 5.34
C ALA A 113 7.17 13.46 5.91
N TRP A 114 6.77 12.19 6.02
CA TRP A 114 7.68 11.16 6.49
C TRP A 114 8.78 10.89 5.46
N ALA A 115 8.43 10.82 4.17
CA ALA A 115 9.39 10.68 3.07
C ALA A 115 10.43 11.80 3.07
N GLU A 116 10.02 13.06 3.26
CA GLU A 116 10.95 14.19 3.33
C GLU A 116 11.98 14.05 4.45
N GLY A 117 11.58 13.48 5.60
CA GLY A 117 12.49 13.18 6.70
C GLY A 117 13.56 12.14 6.34
N PHE A 118 13.27 11.21 5.42
CA PHE A 118 14.28 10.30 4.88
C PHE A 118 15.11 10.94 3.78
N LEU A 119 14.46 11.61 2.82
CA LEU A 119 15.11 12.23 1.67
C LEU A 119 16.09 13.33 2.10
N GLY A 120 15.79 14.06 3.18
CA GLY A 120 16.69 15.06 3.76
C GLY A 120 17.99 14.50 4.35
N GLN A 121 18.12 13.18 4.51
CA GLN A 121 19.35 12.54 4.99
C GLN A 121 20.34 12.21 3.86
N GLY A 122 19.96 12.41 2.58
CA GLY A 122 20.82 12.21 1.42
C GLY A 122 20.57 10.91 0.67
N GLU A 123 21.63 10.34 0.07
CA GLU A 123 21.49 9.12 -0.75
C GLU A 123 21.15 7.87 0.06
N ARG A 124 21.64 7.80 1.30
CA ARG A 124 21.33 6.73 2.25
C ARG A 124 20.85 7.37 3.54
N TYR A 125 19.71 6.92 4.05
CA TYR A 125 19.28 7.35 5.38
C TYR A 125 20.11 6.63 6.46
N GLN A 126 20.38 7.33 7.55
CA GLN A 126 21.15 6.82 8.68
C GLN A 126 20.25 6.33 9.81
N PHE A 127 19.05 6.92 9.91
CA PHE A 127 18.04 6.57 10.91
C PHE A 127 16.64 6.64 10.31
N VAL A 128 15.72 5.90 10.91
CA VAL A 128 14.29 5.96 10.60
C VAL A 128 13.70 7.16 11.36
N PRO A 129 13.22 8.22 10.68
CA PRO A 129 12.53 9.31 11.34
C PRO A 129 11.26 8.81 12.01
N VAL A 130 10.87 9.45 13.11
CA VAL A 130 9.61 9.13 13.80
C VAL A 130 8.42 9.41 12.87
N TYR A 131 7.46 8.49 12.83
CA TYR A 131 6.23 8.67 12.07
C TYR A 131 5.54 10.00 12.43
N PRO A 132 5.29 10.91 11.48
CA PRO A 132 4.83 12.26 11.78
C PRO A 132 3.48 12.27 12.49
N LYS A 133 3.44 12.96 13.63
CA LYS A 133 2.19 13.33 14.33
C LYS A 133 1.70 14.72 13.95
N VAL A 134 2.63 15.58 13.56
CA VAL A 134 2.40 16.96 13.11
C VAL A 134 3.21 17.17 11.85
N VAL A 135 2.61 17.81 10.85
CA VAL A 135 3.24 18.09 9.56
C VAL A 135 3.45 19.59 9.43
N ALA A 136 4.66 19.99 9.06
CA ALA A 136 4.99 21.41 8.84
C ALA A 136 4.08 22.01 7.76
N PRO A 137 3.60 23.27 7.92
CA PRO A 137 2.62 23.85 6.99
C PRO A 137 3.03 23.80 5.52
N HIS A 138 4.30 24.11 5.21
CA HIS A 138 4.80 24.10 3.83
C HIS A 138 4.78 22.69 3.21
N ILE A 139 5.13 21.66 3.97
CA ILE A 139 5.06 20.25 3.53
C ILE A 139 3.61 19.84 3.32
N ARG A 140 2.71 20.23 4.24
CA ARG A 140 1.27 19.97 4.08
C ARG A 140 0.75 20.57 2.78
N SER A 141 0.96 21.86 2.55
CA SER A 141 0.49 22.54 1.34
C SER A 141 1.06 21.90 0.08
N GLN A 142 2.35 21.53 0.09
CA GLN A 142 3.00 20.86 -1.02
C GLN A 142 2.35 19.50 -1.34
N TYR A 143 2.21 18.62 -0.34
CA TYR A 143 1.70 17.28 -0.56
C TYR A 143 0.18 17.23 -0.77
N GLN A 144 -0.57 18.20 -0.25
CA GLN A 144 -1.98 18.39 -0.64
C GLN A 144 -2.07 18.73 -2.13
N ALA A 145 -1.30 19.70 -2.62
CA ALA A 145 -1.30 20.05 -4.05
C ALA A 145 -0.90 18.86 -4.94
N HIS A 146 0.09 18.07 -4.52
CA HIS A 146 0.45 16.85 -5.23
C HIS A 146 -0.66 15.80 -5.20
N ALA A 147 -1.33 15.61 -4.06
CA ALA A 147 -2.43 14.66 -3.91
C ALA A 147 -3.63 15.06 -4.77
N ASP A 148 -3.99 16.35 -4.81
CA ASP A 148 -5.06 16.87 -5.64
C ASP A 148 -4.80 16.62 -7.12
N GLU A 149 -3.55 16.74 -7.56
CA GLU A 149 -3.17 16.45 -8.94
C GLU A 149 -3.18 14.95 -9.23
N VAL A 150 -2.73 14.13 -8.28
CA VAL A 150 -2.83 12.66 -8.36
C VAL A 150 -4.29 12.22 -8.46
N LEU A 151 -5.20 12.83 -7.71
CA LEU A 151 -6.64 12.54 -7.77
C LEU A 151 -7.23 12.73 -9.18
N LYS A 152 -6.70 13.68 -9.95
CA LYS A 152 -7.14 13.95 -11.33
C LYS A 152 -6.55 12.95 -12.33
N ARG A 153 -5.26 12.60 -12.15
CA ARG A 153 -4.48 11.83 -13.12
C ARG A 153 -4.57 10.32 -12.93
N TRP A 154 -4.62 9.89 -11.67
CA TRP A 154 -4.68 8.48 -11.31
C TRP A 154 -6.15 8.07 -11.14
N GLN A 155 -6.85 7.99 -12.26
CA GLN A 155 -8.19 7.40 -12.29
C GLN A 155 -8.02 5.88 -12.47
N PRO A 156 -8.40 5.07 -11.48
CA PRO A 156 -8.15 3.63 -11.49
C PRO A 156 -8.93 2.85 -12.55
#